data_AF-A0A9E4FQW5-F1
#
_entry.id   AF-A0A9E4FQW5-F1
#
_cell.length_a   1.000
_cell.length_b   1.000
_cell.length_c   1.000
_cell.angle_alpha   90.00
_cell.angle_beta   90.00
_cell.angle_gamma   90.00
#
_symmetry.space_group_name_H-M   'P 1'
#
loop_
_entity.id
_entity.type
_entity.pdbx_description
1 polymer ?
#
loop_
_entity_poly.entity_id
_entity_poly.type
_entity_poly.pdbx_seq_one_letter_code
_entity_poly.pdbx_strand_id
1 'polypeptide(L)'
;MTQVLEQIWLLGLWWLNGLLAVLWTALDNGPLLTTFGVSAFMVRMHPSEPRQRAWLWAACLLSALAAGLAPAPVPVLMAVMAVAGVLAVRLDRFNPEALRWRVAGGLTLYALASLGYLAYSHYLGVVDARQWAAQLGGATHASRTLEQLATWGLWLILPLGYMSLLVQGLLIHPPTSSPVETINTVRTRGHTRTGGRPL
;
A
#
# COMPACT_ATOMS: atom_id res chain seq x y z
N MET A 1 45.21 -29.59 -18.09
CA MET A 1 45.03 -28.63 -16.98
C MET A 1 44.25 -27.38 -17.42
N THR A 2 44.50 -26.84 -18.60
CA THR A 2 43.79 -25.68 -19.18
C THR A 2 42.27 -25.91 -19.37
N GLN A 3 41.87 -27.07 -19.87
CA GLN A 3 40.44 -27.41 -20.08
C GLN A 3 39.62 -27.47 -18.78
N VAL A 4 40.22 -27.98 -17.69
CA VAL A 4 39.55 -28.05 -16.38
C VAL A 4 39.38 -26.64 -15.79
N LEU A 5 40.40 -25.80 -15.91
CA LEU A 5 40.33 -24.39 -15.49
C LEU A 5 39.27 -23.61 -16.29
N GLU A 6 39.19 -23.85 -17.59
CA GLU A 6 38.17 -23.26 -18.47
C GLU A 6 36.75 -23.71 -18.08
N GLN A 7 36.54 -25.00 -17.79
CA GLN A 7 35.24 -25.50 -17.32
C GLN A 7 34.83 -24.91 -15.97
N ILE A 8 35.77 -24.79 -15.03
CA ILE A 8 35.52 -24.13 -13.73
C ILE A 8 35.15 -22.66 -13.94
N TRP A 9 35.86 -21.97 -14.84
CA TRP A 9 35.59 -20.57 -15.18
C TRP A 9 34.20 -20.39 -15.78
N LEU A 10 33.81 -21.22 -16.76
CA LEU A 10 32.48 -21.20 -17.38
C LEU A 10 31.37 -21.49 -16.37
N LEU A 11 31.58 -22.44 -15.46
CA LEU A 11 30.65 -22.73 -14.37
C LEU A 11 30.49 -21.51 -13.44
N GLY A 12 31.60 -20.84 -13.10
CA GLY A 12 31.60 -19.62 -12.30
C GLY A 12 30.82 -18.48 -12.96
N LEU A 13 31.05 -18.24 -14.25
CA LEU A 13 30.31 -17.23 -15.02
C LEU A 13 28.82 -17.55 -15.12
N TRP A 14 28.45 -18.82 -15.26
CA TRP A 14 27.06 -19.24 -15.30
C TRP A 14 26.32 -18.91 -13.99
N TRP A 15 26.92 -19.24 -12.85
CA TRP A 15 26.37 -18.89 -11.53
C TRP A 15 26.31 -17.38 -11.30
N LEU A 16 27.35 -16.63 -11.69
CA LEU A 16 27.37 -15.18 -11.58
C LEU A 16 26.26 -14.54 -12.42
N ASN A 17 26.09 -14.98 -13.67
CA ASN A 17 25.01 -14.51 -14.54
C ASN A 17 23.63 -14.83 -13.96
N GLY A 18 23.44 -16.04 -13.41
CA GLY A 18 22.19 -16.40 -12.72
C GLY A 18 21.91 -15.48 -11.53
N LEU A 19 22.92 -15.21 -10.69
CA LEU A 19 22.79 -14.30 -9.56
C LEU A 19 22.47 -12.87 -10.01
N LEU A 20 23.16 -12.36 -11.02
CA LEU A 20 22.91 -11.03 -11.59
C LEU A 20 21.51 -10.91 -12.17
N ALA A 21 21.02 -11.94 -12.88
CA ALA A 21 19.67 -11.97 -13.41
C ALA A 21 18.61 -11.92 -12.30
N VAL A 22 18.82 -12.65 -11.20
CA VAL A 22 17.94 -12.60 -10.02
C VAL A 22 17.96 -11.22 -9.37
N LEU A 23 19.15 -10.63 -9.17
CA LEU A 23 19.30 -9.30 -8.58
C LEU A 23 18.65 -8.22 -9.44
N TRP A 24 18.88 -8.27 -10.76
CA TRP A 24 18.26 -7.36 -11.70
C TRP A 24 16.73 -7.47 -11.67
N THR A 25 16.19 -8.69 -11.72
CA THR A 25 14.74 -8.93 -11.65
C THR A 25 14.16 -8.40 -10.34
N ALA A 26 14.87 -8.57 -9.23
CA ALA A 26 14.45 -8.04 -7.93
C ALA A 26 14.46 -6.51 -7.89
N LEU A 27 15.45 -5.86 -8.50
CA LEU A 27 15.51 -4.41 -8.62
C LEU A 27 14.39 -3.86 -9.50
N ASP A 28 14.14 -4.51 -10.64
CA ASP A 28 13.06 -4.15 -11.57
C ASP A 28 11.67 -4.28 -10.91
N ASN A 29 11.52 -5.25 -10.01
CA ASN A 29 10.32 -5.47 -9.20
C ASN A 29 10.40 -4.82 -7.81
N GLY A 30 11.33 -3.89 -7.58
CA GLY A 30 11.56 -3.26 -6.28
C GLY A 30 10.30 -2.69 -5.61
N PRO A 31 9.42 -1.96 -6.34
CA PRO A 31 8.17 -1.45 -5.76
C PRO A 31 7.17 -2.56 -5.37
N LEU A 32 7.07 -3.63 -6.16
CA LEU A 32 6.27 -4.81 -5.83
C LEU A 32 6.78 -5.48 -4.56
N LEU A 33 8.09 -5.76 -4.51
CA LEU A 33 8.74 -6.38 -3.34
C LEU A 33 8.58 -5.52 -2.09
N THR A 34 8.68 -4.19 -2.23
CA THR A 34 8.45 -3.24 -1.14
C THR A 34 7.00 -3.29 -0.66
N THR A 35 6.03 -3.21 -1.59
CA THR A 35 4.60 -3.29 -1.27
C THR A 35 4.29 -4.57 -0.50
N PHE A 36 4.72 -5.72 -1.03
CA PHE A 36 4.49 -7.01 -0.41
C PHE A 36 5.20 -7.13 0.93
N GLY A 37 6.50 -6.83 0.99
CA GLY A 37 7.31 -6.96 2.20
C GLY A 37 6.80 -6.09 3.35
N VAL A 38 6.47 -4.83 3.08
CA VAL A 38 5.96 -3.87 4.07
C VAL A 38 4.55 -4.26 4.53
N SER A 39 3.67 -4.65 3.61
CA SER A 39 2.32 -5.08 3.96
C SER A 39 2.33 -6.39 4.76
N ALA A 40 3.17 -7.36 4.37
CA ALA A 40 3.36 -8.62 5.10
C ALA A 40 3.94 -8.39 6.51
N PHE A 41 4.88 -7.45 6.64
CA PHE A 41 5.40 -7.01 7.93
C PHE A 41 4.30 -6.42 8.81
N MET A 42 3.41 -5.60 8.25
CA MET A 42 2.24 -5.07 8.97
C MET A 42 1.32 -6.18 9.49
N VAL A 43 1.07 -7.21 8.68
CA VAL A 43 0.27 -8.37 9.10
C VAL A 43 0.95 -9.13 10.24
N ARG A 44 2.26 -9.33 10.16
CA ARG A 44 3.06 -10.00 11.20
C ARG A 44 3.05 -9.25 12.53
N MET A 45 3.00 -7.91 12.50
CA MET A 45 2.93 -7.07 13.69
C MET A 45 1.57 -7.11 14.40
N HIS A 46 0.54 -7.71 13.79
CA HIS A 46 -0.82 -7.67 14.31
C HIS A 46 -1.07 -8.80 15.32
N PRO A 47 -1.39 -8.52 16.60
CA PRO A 47 -1.64 -9.55 17.61
C PRO A 47 -3.04 -10.21 17.53
N SER A 48 -3.67 -10.26 16.36
CA SER A 48 -5.12 -10.50 16.25
C SER A 48 -5.58 -11.93 15.99
N GLU A 49 -6.88 -12.12 16.23
CA GLU A 49 -7.68 -13.27 15.84
C GLU A 49 -7.36 -13.76 14.41
N PRO A 50 -7.38 -15.09 14.17
CA PRO A 50 -7.06 -15.68 12.87
C PRO A 50 -7.87 -15.09 11.70
N ARG A 51 -9.14 -14.76 11.93
CA ARG A 51 -10.05 -14.21 10.91
C ARG A 51 -9.64 -12.81 10.45
N GLN A 52 -9.23 -11.93 11.37
CA GLN A 52 -8.75 -10.60 11.03
C GLN A 52 -7.44 -10.66 10.25
N ARG A 53 -6.55 -11.57 10.63
CA ARG A 53 -5.28 -11.79 9.94
C ARG A 53 -5.49 -12.27 8.50
N ALA A 54 -6.49 -13.10 8.24
CA ALA A 54 -6.84 -13.53 6.89
C ALA A 54 -7.26 -12.34 6.00
N TRP A 55 -8.05 -11.41 6.52
CA TRP A 55 -8.43 -10.20 5.79
C TRP A 55 -7.24 -9.29 5.48
N LEU A 56 -6.32 -9.11 6.43
CA LEU A 56 -5.10 -8.34 6.19
C LEU A 56 -4.20 -8.99 5.14
N TRP A 57 -4.11 -10.33 5.14
CA TRP A 57 -3.42 -11.06 4.08
C TRP A 57 -4.10 -10.88 2.72
N ALA A 58 -5.43 -10.91 2.65
CA ALA A 58 -6.16 -10.65 1.41
C ALA A 58 -5.87 -9.24 0.87
N ALA A 59 -5.88 -8.22 1.74
CA ALA A 59 -5.52 -6.85 1.38
C ALA A 59 -4.07 -6.74 0.90
N CYS A 60 -3.13 -7.39 1.60
CA CYS A 60 -1.71 -7.47 1.23
C CYS A 60 -1.51 -8.10 -0.15
N LEU A 61 -2.14 -9.26 -0.39
CA LEU A 61 -2.04 -9.99 -1.65
C LEU A 61 -2.65 -9.20 -2.80
N LEU A 62 -3.81 -8.58 -2.60
CA LEU A 62 -4.45 -7.76 -3.62
C LEU A 62 -3.60 -6.52 -3.97
N SER A 63 -3.00 -5.88 -2.97
CA SER A 63 -2.14 -4.72 -3.18
C SER A 63 -0.86 -5.10 -3.92
N ALA A 64 -0.24 -6.23 -3.58
CA ALA A 64 0.90 -6.77 -4.30
C ALA A 64 0.53 -7.17 -5.73
N LEU A 65 -0.63 -7.80 -5.94
CA LEU A 65 -1.13 -8.14 -7.27
C LEU A 65 -1.27 -6.87 -8.13
N ALA A 66 -1.89 -5.82 -7.61
CA ALA A 66 -2.00 -4.55 -8.31
C ALA A 66 -0.63 -3.94 -8.62
N ALA A 67 0.31 -3.96 -7.69
CA ALA A 67 1.67 -3.47 -7.91
C ALA A 67 2.46 -4.30 -8.93
N GLY A 68 2.13 -5.58 -9.14
CA GLY A 68 2.80 -6.43 -10.13
C GLY A 68 2.18 -6.38 -11.52
N LEU A 69 0.89 -6.05 -11.62
CA LEU A 69 0.15 -6.09 -12.89
C LEU A 69 -0.13 -4.72 -13.49
N ALA A 70 -0.35 -3.70 -12.66
CA ALA A 70 -0.72 -2.38 -13.15
C ALA A 70 0.52 -1.65 -13.70
N PRO A 71 0.35 -0.86 -14.78
CA PRO A 71 1.46 -0.11 -15.37
C PRO A 71 1.96 0.99 -14.43
N ALA A 72 3.19 1.44 -14.68
CA ALA A 72 3.73 2.63 -14.03
C ALA A 72 2.76 3.82 -14.17
N PRO A 73 2.59 4.66 -13.13
CA PRO A 73 3.35 4.72 -11.88
C PRO A 73 2.76 3.91 -10.71
N VAL A 74 1.73 3.08 -10.92
CA VAL A 74 1.01 2.38 -9.84
C VAL A 74 1.93 1.59 -8.90
N PRO A 75 2.92 0.80 -9.36
CA PRO A 75 3.77 0.01 -8.46
C PRO A 75 4.52 0.88 -7.45
N VAL A 76 5.03 2.03 -7.91
CA VAL A 76 5.76 3.00 -7.07
C VAL A 76 4.83 3.67 -6.08
N LEU A 77 3.66 4.12 -6.53
CA LEU A 77 2.67 4.76 -5.65
C LEU A 77 2.17 3.79 -4.58
N MET A 78 1.87 2.55 -4.95
CA MET A 78 1.47 1.51 -4.01
C MET A 78 2.55 1.25 -2.95
N ALA A 79 3.82 1.18 -3.36
CA ALA A 79 4.94 1.01 -2.44
C ALA A 79 5.06 2.17 -1.45
N VAL A 80 4.98 3.41 -1.94
CA VAL A 80 5.00 4.62 -1.11
C VAL A 80 3.84 4.62 -0.12
N MET A 81 2.62 4.31 -0.59
CA MET A 81 1.43 4.22 0.26
C MET A 81 1.59 3.14 1.34
N ALA A 82 2.10 1.96 1.00
CA ALA A 82 2.33 0.87 1.96
C ALA A 82 3.36 1.27 3.04
N VAL A 83 4.47 1.88 2.64
CA VAL A 83 5.50 2.39 3.56
C VAL A 83 4.92 3.44 4.49
N ALA A 84 4.23 4.45 3.94
CA ALA A 84 3.61 5.51 4.73
C ALA A 84 2.55 4.95 5.70
N GLY A 85 1.75 3.96 5.28
CA GLY A 85 0.78 3.29 6.14
C GLY A 85 1.42 2.59 7.33
N VAL A 86 2.48 1.80 7.10
CA VAL A 86 3.20 1.13 8.18
C VAL A 86 3.86 2.12 9.12
N LEU A 87 4.47 3.17 8.60
CA LEU A 87 5.05 4.24 9.42
C LEU A 87 3.97 4.92 10.27
N ALA A 88 2.81 5.24 9.69
CA ALA A 88 1.70 5.85 10.42
C ALA A 88 1.22 4.94 11.57
N VAL A 89 1.01 3.65 11.32
CA VAL A 89 0.64 2.67 12.38
C VAL A 89 1.69 2.58 13.47
N ARG A 90 2.98 2.71 13.13
CA ARG A 90 4.08 2.69 14.11
C ARG A 90 4.21 3.96 14.93
N LEU A 91 3.79 5.09 14.38
CA LEU A 91 3.83 6.39 15.05
C LEU A 91 2.60 6.61 15.95
N ASP A 92 1.47 5.97 15.65
CA ASP A 92 0.26 6.04 16.46
C ASP A 92 0.40 5.25 17.77
N ARG A 93 0.35 5.97 18.89
CA ARG A 93 0.42 5.41 20.24
C ARG A 93 -0.95 5.20 20.89
N PHE A 94 -2.01 5.78 20.32
CA PHE A 94 -3.34 5.82 20.92
C PHE A 94 -4.26 4.77 20.32
N ASN A 95 -4.30 4.63 18.99
CA ASN A 95 -5.17 3.66 18.33
C ASN A 95 -4.57 3.02 17.06
N PRO A 96 -3.42 2.33 17.20
CA PRO A 96 -2.73 1.72 16.07
C PRO A 96 -3.57 0.66 15.34
N GLU A 97 -4.58 0.07 15.99
CA GLU A 97 -5.49 -0.90 15.36
C GLU A 97 -6.45 -0.23 14.38
N ALA A 98 -7.13 0.85 14.77
CA ALA A 98 -8.00 1.57 13.85
C ALA A 98 -7.22 2.13 12.65
N LEU A 99 -6.01 2.65 12.90
CA LEU A 99 -5.14 3.14 11.83
C LEU A 99 -4.69 2.00 10.90
N ARG A 100 -4.39 0.81 11.42
CA ARG A 100 -4.06 -0.37 10.60
C ARG A 100 -5.19 -0.77 9.67
N TRP A 101 -6.44 -0.73 10.14
CA TRP A 101 -7.60 -1.00 9.29
C TRP A 101 -7.84 0.09 8.23
N ARG A 102 -7.53 1.35 8.54
CA ARG A 102 -7.51 2.42 7.52
C ARG A 102 -6.44 2.16 6.46
N VAL A 103 -5.25 1.71 6.87
CA VAL A 103 -4.18 1.32 5.93
C VAL A 103 -4.65 0.19 5.02
N ALA A 104 -5.17 -0.90 5.59
CA ALA A 104 -5.66 -2.03 4.81
C ALA A 104 -6.77 -1.63 3.83
N GLY A 105 -7.75 -0.83 4.28
CA GLY A 105 -8.84 -0.34 3.44
C GLY A 105 -8.35 0.57 2.31
N GLY A 106 -7.44 1.51 2.61
CA GLY A 106 -6.89 2.43 1.62
C GLY A 106 -6.06 1.74 0.54
N LEU A 107 -5.18 0.81 0.94
CA LEU A 107 -4.39 0.01 0.00
C LEU A 107 -5.29 -0.89 -0.86
N THR A 108 -6.29 -1.53 -0.26
CA THR A 108 -7.29 -2.35 -0.97
C THR A 108 -8.05 -1.53 -2.00
N LEU A 109 -8.54 -0.34 -1.62
CA LEU A 109 -9.27 0.55 -2.52
C LEU A 109 -8.39 0.99 -3.69
N TYR A 110 -7.14 1.35 -3.42
CA TYR A 110 -6.20 1.75 -4.45
C TYR A 110 -5.85 0.59 -5.41
N ALA A 111 -5.70 -0.61 -4.86
CA ALA A 111 -5.45 -1.83 -5.63
C ALA A 111 -6.62 -2.14 -6.56
N LEU A 112 -7.85 -2.09 -6.04
CA LEU A 112 -9.06 -2.31 -6.84
C LEU A 112 -9.22 -1.25 -7.94
N ALA A 113 -8.97 0.02 -7.64
CA ALA A 113 -9.02 1.08 -8.65
C ALA A 113 -7.97 0.87 -9.75
N SER A 114 -6.76 0.45 -9.37
CA SER A 114 -5.66 0.17 -10.30
C SER A 114 -5.94 -1.02 -11.20
N LEU A 115 -6.45 -2.12 -10.63
CA LEU A 115 -6.83 -3.31 -11.37
C LEU A 115 -8.05 -3.04 -12.26
N GLY A 116 -9.00 -2.23 -11.80
CA GLY A 116 -10.13 -1.75 -12.59
C GLY A 116 -9.67 -0.94 -13.80
N TYR A 117 -8.73 -0.01 -13.61
CA TYR A 117 -8.11 0.74 -14.71
C TYR A 117 -7.40 -0.17 -15.71
N LEU A 118 -6.61 -1.15 -15.23
CA LEU A 118 -5.95 -2.14 -16.07
C LEU A 118 -6.95 -2.95 -16.90
N ALA A 119 -7.97 -3.51 -16.25
CA ALA A 119 -9.00 -4.30 -16.90
C ALA A 119 -9.79 -3.49 -17.94
N TYR A 120 -10.15 -2.24 -17.60
CA TYR A 120 -10.88 -1.35 -18.49
C TYR A 120 -10.03 -0.90 -19.69
N SER A 121 -8.75 -0.60 -19.47
CA SER A 121 -7.81 -0.25 -20.53
C SER A 121 -7.60 -1.42 -21.50
N HIS A 122 -7.51 -2.65 -20.97
CA HIS A 122 -7.42 -3.85 -21.79
C HIS A 122 -8.71 -4.07 -22.60
N TYR A 123 -9.88 -3.95 -21.97
CA TYR A 123 -11.19 -4.06 -22.63
C TYR A 123 -11.29 -3.10 -23.83
N LEU A 124 -10.88 -1.85 -23.66
CA LEU A 124 -10.89 -0.86 -24.73
C LEU A 124 -9.89 -1.14 -25.87
N GLY A 125 -8.85 -1.92 -25.61
CA GLY A 125 -7.93 -2.40 -26.65
C GLY A 125 -8.55 -3.46 -27.56
N VAL A 126 -9.63 -4.12 -27.14
CA VAL A 126 -10.27 -5.24 -27.87
C VAL A 126 -11.59 -4.82 -28.54
N VAL A 127 -12.27 -3.80 -28.01
CA VAL A 127 -13.52 -3.26 -28.60
C VAL A 127 -13.22 -2.45 -29.85
N ASP A 128 -14.16 -2.42 -30.82
CA ASP A 128 -14.05 -1.56 -32.01
C ASP A 128 -13.89 -0.09 -31.61
N ALA A 129 -12.64 0.37 -31.69
CA ALA A 129 -12.24 1.69 -31.28
C ALA A 129 -13.03 2.79 -31.99
N ARG A 130 -13.57 2.54 -33.20
CA ARG A 130 -14.38 3.53 -33.93
C ARG A 130 -15.74 3.78 -33.29
N GLN A 131 -16.41 2.75 -32.80
CA GLN A 131 -17.74 2.89 -32.20
C GLN A 131 -17.69 3.62 -30.86
N TRP A 132 -16.71 3.28 -30.02
CA TRP A 132 -16.48 3.96 -28.75
C TRP A 132 -15.94 5.38 -28.94
N ALA A 133 -14.99 5.58 -29.87
CA ALA A 133 -14.50 6.89 -30.26
C ALA A 133 -15.63 7.81 -30.73
N ALA A 134 -16.56 7.32 -31.55
CA ALA A 134 -17.66 8.12 -32.07
C ALA A 134 -18.54 8.72 -30.94
N GLN A 135 -18.69 8.02 -29.82
CA GLN A 135 -19.45 8.49 -28.66
C GLN A 135 -18.71 9.56 -27.85
N LEU A 136 -17.38 9.62 -27.95
CA LEU A 136 -16.51 10.49 -27.16
C LEU A 136 -15.79 11.57 -27.99
N GLY A 137 -16.20 11.79 -29.24
CA GLY A 137 -15.62 12.81 -30.12
C GLY A 137 -14.34 12.41 -30.84
N GLY A 138 -14.04 11.12 -30.95
CA GLY A 138 -12.91 10.54 -31.67
C GLY A 138 -11.94 9.76 -30.78
N ALA A 139 -11.13 8.87 -31.39
CA ALA A 139 -10.25 7.95 -30.65
C ALA A 139 -9.18 8.69 -29.82
N THR A 140 -8.68 9.80 -30.35
CA THR A 140 -7.73 10.68 -29.67
C THR A 140 -8.33 11.39 -28.47
N HIS A 141 -9.59 11.81 -28.52
CA HIS A 141 -10.26 12.42 -27.36
C HIS A 141 -10.52 11.39 -26.27
N ALA A 142 -11.00 10.22 -26.68
CA ALA A 142 -11.37 9.16 -25.76
C ALA A 142 -10.15 8.60 -24.98
N SER A 143 -9.01 8.38 -25.65
CA SER A 143 -7.74 8.01 -25.00
C SER A 143 -7.23 9.09 -24.02
N ARG A 144 -7.21 10.37 -24.43
CA ARG A 144 -6.83 11.49 -23.56
C ARG A 144 -7.69 11.58 -22.31
N THR A 145 -9.00 11.37 -22.43
CA THR A 145 -9.91 11.40 -21.28
C THR A 145 -9.54 10.32 -20.26
N LEU A 146 -9.18 9.11 -20.69
CA LEU A 146 -8.76 8.03 -19.78
C LEU A 146 -7.43 8.32 -19.12
N GLU A 147 -6.47 8.86 -19.86
CA GLU A 147 -5.19 9.30 -19.31
C GLU A 147 -5.40 10.40 -18.25
N GLN A 148 -6.31 11.34 -18.50
CA GLN A 148 -6.67 12.38 -17.52
C GLN A 148 -7.34 11.80 -16.28
N LEU A 149 -8.28 10.86 -16.44
CA LEU A 149 -8.94 10.19 -15.32
C LEU A 149 -7.94 9.37 -14.50
N ALA A 150 -7.00 8.68 -15.14
CA ALA A 150 -5.92 7.97 -14.47
C ALA A 150 -5.00 8.96 -13.71
N THR A 151 -4.60 10.05 -14.35
CA THR A 151 -3.73 11.08 -13.75
C THR A 151 -4.37 11.69 -12.52
N TRP A 152 -5.59 12.20 -12.64
CA TRP A 152 -6.26 12.89 -11.55
C TRP A 152 -6.78 11.91 -10.51
N GLY A 153 -7.51 10.88 -10.91
CA GLY A 153 -8.12 9.94 -9.99
C GLY A 153 -7.10 9.00 -9.36
N LEU A 154 -6.40 8.23 -10.19
CA LEU A 154 -5.55 7.13 -9.73
C LEU A 154 -4.18 7.61 -9.26
N TRP A 155 -3.55 8.58 -9.92
CA TRP A 155 -2.18 8.94 -9.56
C TRP A 155 -2.10 10.06 -8.51
N LEU A 156 -3.10 10.94 -8.46
CA LEU A 156 -3.09 12.08 -7.55
C LEU A 156 -4.12 11.96 -6.42
N ILE A 157 -5.41 11.95 -6.73
CA ILE A 157 -6.49 12.09 -5.74
C ILE A 157 -6.54 10.90 -4.79
N LEU A 158 -6.51 9.65 -5.29
CA LEU A 158 -6.59 8.48 -4.41
C LEU A 158 -5.38 8.35 -3.46
N PRO A 159 -4.13 8.45 -3.92
CA PRO A 159 -2.97 8.43 -3.02
C PRO A 159 -2.99 9.58 -2.01
N LEU A 160 -3.30 10.81 -2.43
CA LEU A 160 -3.35 11.97 -1.52
C LEU A 160 -4.51 11.88 -0.52
N GLY A 161 -5.68 11.41 -0.95
CA GLY A 161 -6.82 11.18 -0.08
C GLY A 161 -6.48 10.16 1.01
N TYR A 162 -5.83 9.06 0.63
CA TYR A 162 -5.31 8.08 1.57
C TYR A 162 -4.28 8.68 2.54
N MET A 163 -3.28 9.41 2.05
CA MET A 163 -2.29 10.09 2.91
C MET A 163 -2.94 11.06 3.89
N SER A 164 -3.92 11.84 3.43
CA SER A 164 -4.67 12.77 4.28
C SER A 164 -5.39 12.04 5.42
N LEU A 165 -6.02 10.90 5.15
CA LEU A 165 -6.68 10.09 6.18
C LEU A 165 -5.69 9.51 7.21
N LEU A 166 -4.47 9.16 6.79
CA LEU A 166 -3.43 8.72 7.73
C LEU A 166 -2.96 9.87 8.62
N VAL A 167 -2.69 11.04 8.03
CA VAL A 167 -2.29 12.24 8.77
C VAL A 167 -3.36 12.65 9.75
N GLN A 168 -4.63 12.67 9.33
CA GLN A 168 -5.76 12.93 10.23
C GLN A 168 -5.83 11.90 11.37
N GLY A 169 -5.58 10.62 11.08
CA GLY A 169 -5.52 9.57 12.11
C GLY A 169 -4.42 9.80 13.13
N LEU A 170 -3.25 10.29 12.72
CA LEU A 170 -2.14 10.61 13.61
C LEU A 170 -2.40 11.87 14.45
N LEU A 171 -3.01 12.89 13.84
CA LEU A 171 -3.19 14.20 14.45
C LEU A 171 -4.49 14.36 15.24
N ILE A 172 -5.42 13.38 15.19
CA ILE A 172 -6.67 13.44 15.96
C ILE A 172 -6.44 13.34 17.46
N HIS A 173 -5.30 12.80 17.88
CA HIS A 173 -4.94 12.68 19.29
C HIS A 173 -4.03 13.85 19.70
N PRO A 174 -4.37 14.61 20.76
CA PRO A 174 -3.54 15.71 21.20
C PRO A 174 -2.16 15.20 21.63
N PRO A 175 -1.08 15.99 21.49
CA PRO A 175 0.28 15.62 21.90
C PRO A 175 0.41 15.73 23.42
N THR A 176 -0.41 14.98 24.14
CA THR A 176 -0.37 14.88 25.60
C THR A 176 0.41 13.64 26.02
N SER A 177 0.61 13.52 27.33
CA SER A 177 1.06 12.33 28.04
C SER A 177 0.51 11.02 27.45
N SER A 178 1.27 9.93 27.63
CA SER A 178 0.91 8.59 27.13
C SER A 178 -0.54 8.19 27.48
N PRO A 179 -1.18 7.27 26.73
CA PRO A 179 -2.54 6.83 27.05
C PRO A 179 -2.72 6.39 28.51
N VAL A 180 -1.71 5.70 29.04
CA VAL A 180 -1.67 5.23 30.44
C VAL A 180 -1.66 6.41 31.41
N GLU A 181 -0.83 7.41 31.16
CA GLU A 181 -0.73 8.59 32.00
C GLU A 181 -2.02 9.44 31.93
N THR A 182 -2.65 9.52 30.76
CA THR A 182 -3.97 10.16 30.60
C THR A 182 -5.04 9.45 31.43
N ILE A 183 -5.12 8.11 31.35
CA ILE A 183 -6.05 7.29 32.15
C ILE A 183 -5.77 7.47 33.64
N ASN A 184 -4.51 7.41 34.06
CA ASN A 184 -4.11 7.59 35.46
C ASN A 184 -4.49 8.98 35.98
N THR A 185 -4.29 10.03 35.17
CA THR A 185 -4.64 11.41 35.53
C THR A 185 -6.15 11.59 35.70
N VAL A 186 -6.98 10.98 34.84
CA VAL A 186 -8.44 10.99 35.00
C VAL A 186 -8.87 10.19 36.22
N ARG A 187 -8.27 9.01 36.44
CA ARG A 187 -8.58 8.14 37.58
C ARG A 187 -8.27 8.81 38.92
N THR A 188 -7.12 9.48 39.04
CA THR A 188 -6.72 10.17 40.28
C THR A 188 -7.57 11.42 40.54
N ARG A 189 -8.01 12.15 39.50
CA ARG A 189 -8.95 13.27 39.62
C ARG A 189 -10.39 12.84 39.97
N GLY A 190 -10.78 11.61 39.61
CA GLY A 190 -12.11 11.08 39.94
C GLY A 190 -12.32 10.82 41.43
N HIS A 191 -11.28 10.45 42.18
CA HIS A 191 -11.37 10.15 43.61
C HIS A 191 -11.56 11.40 44.49
N THR A 192 -11.11 12.57 44.06
CA THR A 192 -11.29 13.82 44.83
C THR A 192 -12.68 14.42 44.72
N ARG A 193 -13.50 14.04 43.73
CA ARG A 193 -14.81 14.66 43.47
C ARG A 193 -16.00 13.98 44.18
N THR A 194 -15.84 12.76 44.66
CA THR A 194 -16.90 12.02 45.38
C THR A 194 -16.86 12.15 46.91
N GLY A 195 -15.84 12.80 47.46
CA GLY A 195 -15.67 12.98 48.92
C GLY A 195 -16.29 14.24 49.52
N GLY A 196 -17.06 15.02 48.76
CA GLY A 196 -17.54 16.34 49.19
C GLY A 196 -19.02 16.59 48.93
N ARG A 197 -19.89 15.93 49.71
CA ARG A 197 -21.22 16.47 50.05
C ARG A 197 -21.38 16.44 51.57
N PRO A 198 -21.21 17.57 52.27
CA PRO A 198 -21.79 17.72 53.59
C PRO A 198 -23.33 17.75 53.46
N LEU A 199 -23.98 17.09 54.41
CA LEU A 199 -25.43 17.07 54.64
C LEU A 199 -26.01 18.48 54.78
#